data_AF-A0A1H7B678-F1
#
_entry.id   AF-A0A1H7B678-F1
#
_cell.length_a   1.000
_cell.length_b   1.000
_cell.length_c   1.000
_cell.angle_alpha   90.00
_cell.angle_beta   90.00
_cell.angle_gamma   90.00
#
_symmetry.space_group_name_H-M   'P 1'
#
loop_
_entity.id
_entity.type
_entity.pdbx_description
1 polymer ?
#
loop_
_entity_poly.entity_id
_entity_poly.type
_entity_poly.pdbx_seq_one_letter_code
_entity_poly.pdbx_strand_id
1 'polypeptide(L)' 'MIIKENSSQDRDGLPPFVNSWKQLYILLIGMLALQIVLFYLFMAHFQ' A
#
# COMPACT_ATOMS: atom_id res chain seq x y z
N MET A 1 17.08 -30.06 22.49
CA MET A 1 15.99 -29.73 21.54
C MET A 1 15.99 -28.23 21.37
N ILE A 2 16.39 -27.71 20.20
CA ILE A 2 16.44 -26.27 19.95
C ILE A 2 15.03 -25.84 19.55
N ILE A 3 14.38 -25.02 20.37
CA ILE A 3 13.09 -24.41 20.03
C ILE A 3 13.38 -23.37 18.96
N LYS A 4 12.98 -23.68 17.72
CA LYS A 4 12.98 -22.73 16.61
C LYS A 4 11.83 -21.77 16.85
N GLU A 5 12.11 -20.54 17.29
CA GLU A 5 11.13 -19.46 17.25
C GLU A 5 10.68 -19.28 15.80
N ASN A 6 9.44 -19.70 15.52
CA ASN A 6 8.83 -19.51 14.21
C ASN A 6 7.90 -18.30 14.35
N SER A 7 8.47 -17.12 14.11
CA SER A 7 7.83 -15.80 14.11
C SER A 7 6.74 -15.69 13.04
N SER A 8 5.63 -16.39 13.24
CA SER A 8 4.55 -16.54 12.27
C SER A 8 3.15 -16.57 12.93
N GLN A 9 2.98 -15.89 14.07
CA GLN A 9 1.76 -16.01 14.88
C GLN A 9 0.63 -14.98 14.66
N ASP A 10 0.72 -14.01 13.75
CA ASP A 10 -0.32 -12.95 13.64
C ASP A 10 -1.02 -12.85 12.28
N ARG A 11 -1.35 -13.98 11.65
CA ARG A 11 -2.16 -13.98 10.41
C ARG A 11 -3.41 -14.86 10.45
N ASP A 12 -3.56 -15.71 11.47
CA ASP A 12 -4.65 -16.71 11.52
C ASP A 12 -5.99 -16.18 12.08
N GLY A 13 -6.03 -14.94 12.60
CA GLY A 13 -7.26 -14.35 13.18
C GLY A 13 -7.84 -13.18 12.40
N LEU A 14 -7.17 -12.70 11.35
CA LEU A 14 -7.60 -11.52 10.60
C LEU A 14 -8.44 -11.95 9.39
N PRO A 15 -9.68 -11.46 9.26
CA PRO A 15 -10.54 -11.82 8.15
C PRO A 15 -9.94 -11.38 6.81
N PRO A 16 -10.24 -12.09 5.70
CA PRO A 16 -9.52 -11.97 4.42
C PRO A 16 -9.61 -10.57 3.81
N PHE A 17 -10.60 -9.76 4.23
CA PHE A 17 -10.75 -8.38 3.78
C PHE A 17 -9.61 -7.47 4.25
N VAL A 18 -8.92 -7.74 5.36
CA VAL A 18 -7.81 -6.91 5.86
C VAL A 18 -6.67 -6.79 4.83
N ASN A 19 -6.45 -7.84 4.05
CA ASN A 19 -5.50 -7.79 2.93
C ASN A 19 -6.00 -6.94 1.77
N SER A 20 -7.32 -6.90 1.52
CA SER A 20 -7.93 -6.07 0.48
C SER A 20 -7.77 -4.56 0.76
N TRP A 21 -7.76 -4.13 2.02
CA TRP A 21 -7.50 -2.73 2.39
C TRP A 21 -6.10 -2.28 1.97
N LYS A 22 -5.08 -3.11 2.19
CA LYS A 22 -3.71 -2.80 1.75
C LYS A 22 -3.64 -2.57 0.24
N GLN A 23 -4.32 -3.42 -0.53
CA GLN A 23 -4.38 -3.28 -1.99
C GLN A 23 -5.09 -1.99 -2.41
N LEU A 24 -6.18 -1.62 -1.73
CA LEU A 24 -6.89 -0.37 -1.96
C LEU A 24 -6.02 0.85 -1.63
N TYR A 25 -5.29 0.84 -0.51
CA TYR A 25 -4.37 1.92 -0.15
C TYR A 25 -3.22 2.07 -1.15
N ILE A 26 -2.65 0.96 -1.64
CA ILE A 26 -1.62 1.00 -2.69
C ILE A 26 -2.16 1.68 -3.95
N LEU A 27 -3.39 1.34 -4.35
CA LEU A 27 -4.05 1.93 -5.51
C LEU A 27 -4.29 3.44 -5.32
N LEU A 28 -4.79 3.82 -4.14
CA LEU A 28 -4.97 5.24 -3.78
C LEU A 28 -3.66 6.02 -3.83
N ILE A 29 -2.60 5.50 -3.20
CA ILE A 29 -1.28 6.15 -3.17
C ILE A 29 -0.75 6.31 -4.60
N GLY A 30 -0.88 5.28 -5.44
CA GLY A 30 -0.51 5.36 -6.86
C GLY A 30 -1.27 6.44 -7.62
N MET A 31 -2.60 6.51 -7.43
CA MET A 31 -3.44 7.55 -8.04
C MET A 31 -3.10 8.95 -7.53
N LEU A 32 -2.75 9.09 -6.25
CA LEU A 32 -2.37 10.37 -5.67
C LEU A 32 -1.03 10.85 -6.23
N ALA A 33 -0.03 9.97 -6.27
CA ALA A 33 1.27 10.26 -6.87
C ALA A 33 1.14 10.64 -8.35
N LEU A 34 0.31 9.92 -9.10
CA LEU A 34 0.02 10.22 -10.50
C LEU A 34 -0.58 11.63 -10.66
N GLN A 35 -1.57 11.98 -9.84
CA GLN A 35 -2.17 13.32 -9.86
C GLN A 35 -1.17 14.43 -9.54
N ILE A 36 -0.29 14.23 -8.56
CA ILE A 36 0.76 15.20 -8.22
C ILE A 36 1.72 15.40 -9.40
N VAL A 37 2.15 14.32 -10.04
CA VAL A 37 3.04 14.38 -11.22
C VAL A 37 2.37 15.09 -12.39
N LEU A 38 1.11 14.74 -12.68
CA LEU A 38 0.31 15.42 -13.71
C LEU A 38 0.18 16.90 -13.39
N PHE A 39 -0.24 17.26 -12.19
CA PHE A 39 -0.39 18.65 -11.76
C PHE A 39 0.91 19.43 -11.96
N TYR A 40 2.05 18.87 -11.55
CA TYR A 40 3.35 19.50 -11.73
C TYR A 40 3.73 19.69 -13.21
N LEU A 41 3.52 18.65 -14.04
CA LEU A 41 3.74 18.73 -15.49
C LEU A 41 2.87 19.81 -16.15
N PHE A 42 1.60 19.87 -15.79
CA PHE A 42 0.68 20.89 -16.28
C PHE A 42 1.13 22.29 -15.83
N MET A 43 1.45 22.49 -14.54
CA MET A 43 1.96 23.77 -14.06
C MET A 43 3.24 24.19 -14.77
N ALA A 44 4.16 23.26 -15.05
CA ALA A 44 5.39 23.56 -15.79
C ALA A 44 5.15 23.89 -17.28
N HIS A 45 4.13 23.30 -17.91
CA HIS A 45 3.79 23.55 -19.31
C HIS A 45 2.97 24.83 -19.54
N PHE A 46 2.16 25.23 -18.57
CA PHE A 46 1.23 26.36 -18.68
C PHE A 46 1.64 27.60 -17.87
N GLN A 47 2.84 27.57 -17.25
CA GLN A 47 3.51 28.76 -16.70
C GLN A 47 4.34 29.44 -17.78
#